data_AF-A0A8T4ZNX7-F1
#
_entry.id   AF-A0A8T4ZNX7-F1
#
_cell.length_a   1.000
_cell.length_b   1.000
_cell.length_c   1.000
_cell.angle_alpha   90.00
_cell.angle_beta   90.00
_cell.angle_gamma   90.00
#
_symmetry.space_group_name_H-M   'P 1'
#
loop_
_entity.id
_entity.type
_entity.pdbx_description
1 polymer ?
#
loop_
_entity_poly.entity_id
_entity_poly.type
_entity_poly.pdbx_seq_one_letter_code
_entity_poly.pdbx_strand_id
1 'polypeptide(L)'
;MIHDWKAFDLSFEALQNIQKDSKFYVSMKDNEIISLSFAYPRRRPDLMWTFTIYADGLESVLSQFAYNLILSERNNCTAVMGTYDAKYEAVFQKSKWIPKNRWITRLLLLERKMQ
;
A
#
# COMPACT_ATOMS: atom_id res chain seq x y z
N MET A 1 14.28 -3.39 12.14
CA MET A 1 14.84 -4.06 10.95
C MET A 1 13.70 -4.20 9.95
N ILE A 2 13.71 -3.41 8.87
CA ILE A 2 12.77 -3.57 7.76
C ILE A 2 13.39 -4.66 6.90
N HIS A 3 12.70 -5.79 6.77
CA HIS A 3 13.17 -6.89 5.94
C HIS A 3 13.23 -6.42 4.50
N ASP A 4 14.38 -6.59 3.87
CA ASP A 4 14.58 -6.43 2.43
C ASP A 4 13.80 -7.55 1.73
N TRP A 5 12.92 -7.18 0.80
CA TRP A 5 12.15 -8.16 0.03
C TRP A 5 12.74 -8.26 -1.37
N LYS A 6 13.17 -9.49 -1.67
CA LYS A 6 13.59 -9.99 -2.98
C LYS A 6 12.62 -9.51 -4.06
N ALA A 7 13.15 -9.13 -5.21
CA ALA A 7 12.37 -8.74 -6.38
C ALA A 7 11.21 -9.72 -6.59
N PHE A 8 9.99 -9.24 -6.42
CA PHE A 8 8.81 -10.02 -6.71
C PHE A 8 8.55 -9.96 -8.20
N ASP A 9 8.50 -11.11 -8.84
CA ASP A 9 7.88 -11.21 -10.16
C ASP A 9 6.40 -10.84 -10.01
N LEU A 10 5.97 -9.80 -10.72
CA LEU A 10 4.60 -9.30 -10.71
C LEU A 10 3.76 -9.92 -11.85
N SER A 11 4.28 -10.97 -12.50
CA SER A 11 3.49 -11.78 -13.41
C SER A 11 2.23 -12.32 -12.73
N PHE A 12 1.17 -12.49 -13.52
CA PHE A 12 -0.09 -13.01 -13.01
C PHE A 12 0.07 -14.40 -12.38
N GLU A 13 0.93 -15.24 -12.95
CA GLU A 13 1.27 -16.57 -12.42
C GLU A 13 1.97 -16.49 -11.05
N ALA A 14 2.94 -15.58 -10.89
CA ALA A 14 3.60 -15.36 -9.60
C ALA A 14 2.61 -14.86 -8.54
N LEU A 15 1.72 -13.94 -8.90
CA LEU A 15 0.69 -13.43 -8.00
C LEU A 15 -0.34 -14.49 -7.59
N GLN A 16 -0.75 -15.36 -8.50
CA GLN A 16 -1.60 -16.52 -8.18
C GLN A 16 -0.95 -17.44 -7.14
N ASN A 17 0.37 -17.61 -7.21
CA ASN A 17 1.10 -18.39 -6.23
C ASN A 17 1.19 -17.69 -4.86
N ILE A 18 1.41 -16.37 -4.84
CA ILE A 18 1.46 -15.58 -3.60
C ILE A 18 0.08 -15.51 -2.92
N GLN A 19 -1.02 -15.58 -3.69
CA GLN A 19 -2.38 -15.47 -3.15
C GLN A 19 -2.71 -16.59 -2.16
N LYS A 20 -2.05 -17.74 -2.29
CA LYS A 20 -2.24 -18.89 -1.40
C LYS A 20 -1.90 -18.56 0.06
N ASP A 21 -0.90 -17.71 0.27
CA ASP A 21 -0.33 -17.44 1.59
C ASP A 21 -0.46 -15.97 2.01
N SER A 22 -1.01 -15.09 1.16
CA SER A 22 -1.02 -13.64 1.39
C SER A 22 -2.21 -12.94 0.77
N LYS A 23 -2.62 -11.82 1.38
CA LYS A 23 -3.60 -10.89 0.82
C LYS A 23 -2.92 -9.74 0.11
N PHE A 24 -3.30 -9.51 -1.13
CA PHE A 24 -2.87 -8.36 -1.91
C PHE A 24 -4.04 -7.84 -2.75
N TYR A 25 -3.90 -6.60 -3.20
CA TYR A 25 -4.89 -5.92 -4.00
C TYR A 25 -4.23 -5.38 -5.25
N VAL A 26 -4.76 -5.73 -6.41
CA VAL A 26 -4.23 -5.29 -7.72
C VAL A 26 -5.15 -4.25 -8.33
N SER A 27 -4.57 -3.31 -9.06
CA SER A 27 -5.27 -2.45 -10.00
C SER A 27 -4.83 -2.83 -11.40
N MET A 28 -5.80 -3.02 -12.28
CA MET A 28 -5.56 -3.45 -13.66
C MET A 28 -6.05 -2.38 -14.65
N LYS A 29 -5.35 -2.23 -15.76
CA LYS A 29 -5.74 -1.43 -16.93
C LYS A 29 -5.34 -2.19 -18.18
N ASP A 30 -6.25 -2.31 -19.15
CA ASP A 30 -5.98 -3.00 -20.43
C ASP A 30 -5.39 -4.42 -20.26
N ASN A 31 -5.85 -5.16 -19.24
CA ASN A 31 -5.35 -6.48 -18.80
C ASN A 31 -3.91 -6.51 -18.25
N GLU A 32 -3.30 -5.36 -18.00
CA GLU A 32 -2.00 -5.24 -17.35
C GLU A 32 -2.12 -4.74 -15.90
N ILE A 33 -1.21 -5.18 -15.04
CA ILE A 33 -1.17 -4.75 -13.63
C ILE A 33 -0.37 -3.46 -13.56
N ILE A 34 -1.07 -2.35 -13.32
CA ILE A 34 -0.47 -1.01 -13.19
C ILE A 34 -0.06 -0.70 -11.74
N SER A 35 -0.67 -1.39 -10.77
CA SER A 35 -0.23 -1.33 -9.38
C SER A 35 -0.77 -2.47 -8.54
N LEU A 36 -0.11 -2.68 -7.41
CA LEU A 36 -0.58 -3.57 -6.38
C LEU A 36 -0.20 -3.06 -4.99
N SER A 37 -0.93 -3.53 -3.99
CA SER A 37 -0.56 -3.38 -2.60
C SER A 37 -0.60 -4.71 -1.86
N PHE A 38 0.48 -5.02 -1.13
CA PHE A 38 0.52 -6.17 -0.23
C PHE A 38 0.04 -5.73 1.15
N ALA A 39 -1.00 -6.36 1.67
CA ALA A 39 -1.50 -6.14 3.03
C ALA A 39 -1.01 -7.29 3.91
N TYR A 40 -0.06 -7.01 4.80
CA TYR A 40 0.48 -8.03 5.68
C TYR A 40 -0.40 -8.20 6.93
N PRO A 41 -0.90 -9.41 7.24
CA PRO A 41 -1.62 -9.65 8.49
C PRO A 41 -0.66 -9.45 9.67
N ARG A 42 -0.98 -8.48 10.53
CA ARG A 42 -0.28 -8.25 11.81
C ARG A 42 -0.98 -9.00 12.93
N ARG A 43 -0.31 -9.16 14.08
CA ARG A 43 -0.89 -9.80 15.29
C ARG A 43 -2.16 -9.11 15.82
N ARG A 44 -2.41 -7.84 15.45
CA ARG A 44 -3.61 -7.05 15.78
C ARG A 44 -4.12 -6.31 14.53
N PRO A 45 -4.72 -7.04 13.58
CA PRO A 45 -5.15 -6.46 12.30
C PRO A 45 -6.32 -5.47 12.46
N ASP A 46 -7.08 -5.61 13.55
CA ASP A 46 -8.15 -4.73 14.02
C ASP A 46 -7.63 -3.34 14.44
N LEU A 47 -6.39 -3.23 14.89
CA LEU A 47 -5.83 -1.95 15.34
C LEU A 47 -5.14 -1.18 14.21
N MET A 48 -4.46 -1.87 13.30
CA MET A 48 -3.57 -1.24 12.32
C MET A 48 -3.56 -1.96 10.97
N TRP A 49 -3.92 -1.20 9.93
CA TRP A 49 -3.81 -1.63 8.53
C TRP A 49 -2.41 -1.32 7.99
N THR A 50 -1.66 -2.32 7.52
CA THR A 50 -0.31 -2.11 7.00
C THR A 50 -0.18 -2.58 5.56
N PHE A 51 0.33 -1.72 4.67
CA PHE A 51 0.51 -2.06 3.26
C PHE A 51 1.78 -1.48 2.63
N THR A 52 2.21 -2.11 1.54
CA THR A 52 3.28 -1.60 0.66
C THR A 52 2.73 -1.42 -0.74
N ILE A 53 2.89 -0.22 -1.33
CA ILE A 53 2.45 0.07 -2.70
C ILE A 53 3.61 -0.17 -3.67
N TYR A 54 3.32 -0.93 -4.73
CA TYR A 54 4.14 -1.04 -5.93
C TYR A 54 3.33 -0.52 -7.11
N ALA A 55 3.84 0.48 -7.81
CA ALA A 55 3.13 1.17 -8.86
C ALA A 55 4.11 1.86 -9.82
N ASP A 56 3.72 1.93 -11.09
CA ASP A 56 4.49 2.52 -12.18
C ASP A 56 4.28 4.04 -12.35
N GLY A 57 3.17 4.56 -11.82
CA GLY A 57 2.72 5.93 -12.04
C GLY A 57 2.12 6.58 -10.80
N LEU A 58 2.06 7.91 -10.84
CA LEU A 58 1.49 8.72 -9.76
C LEU A 58 0.01 8.35 -9.51
N GLU A 59 -0.79 8.27 -10.56
CA GLU A 59 -2.21 7.92 -10.45
C GLU A 59 -2.40 6.54 -9.83
N SER A 60 -1.60 5.57 -10.26
CA SER A 60 -1.56 4.21 -9.74
C SER A 60 -1.25 4.18 -8.23
N VAL A 61 -0.27 4.97 -7.78
CA VAL A 61 0.06 5.12 -6.35
C VAL A 61 -1.10 5.71 -5.55
N LEU A 62 -1.66 6.81 -6.02
CA LEU A 62 -2.73 7.51 -5.30
C LEU A 62 -4.01 6.67 -5.23
N SER A 63 -4.31 5.93 -6.30
CA SER A 63 -5.41 4.97 -6.35
C SER A 63 -5.25 3.86 -5.31
N GLN A 64 -4.09 3.21 -5.25
CA GLN A 64 -3.79 2.19 -4.24
C GLN A 64 -3.85 2.75 -2.82
N PHE A 65 -3.32 3.95 -2.61
CA PHE A 65 -3.33 4.60 -1.31
C PHE A 65 -4.77 4.87 -0.85
N ALA A 66 -5.60 5.47 -1.69
CA ALA A 66 -7.00 5.73 -1.38
C ALA A 66 -7.78 4.44 -1.10
N TYR A 67 -7.55 3.40 -1.91
CA TYR A 67 -8.16 2.10 -1.71
C TYR A 67 -7.81 1.47 -0.36
N ASN A 68 -6.54 1.53 0.05
CA ASN A 68 -6.10 1.02 1.34
C ASN A 68 -6.66 1.81 2.52
N LEU A 69 -6.85 3.12 2.39
CA LEU A 69 -7.53 3.93 3.40
C LEU A 69 -8.98 3.47 3.59
N ILE A 70 -9.73 3.31 2.49
CA ILE A 70 -11.12 2.81 2.54
C ILE A 70 -11.19 1.42 3.19
N LEU A 71 -10.26 0.52 2.85
CA LEU A 71 -10.20 -0.79 3.48
C LEU A 71 -9.92 -0.71 4.97
N SER A 72 -9.00 0.16 5.40
CA SER A 72 -8.70 0.33 6.81
C SER A 72 -9.91 0.79 7.63
N GLU A 73 -10.71 1.73 7.08
CA GLU A 73 -11.95 2.18 7.71
C GLU A 73 -12.99 1.07 7.78
N ARG A 74 -13.18 0.30 6.70
CA ARG A 74 -14.11 -0.85 6.66
C ARG A 74 -13.74 -1.94 7.67
N ASN A 75 -12.47 -2.05 8.01
CA ASN A 75 -11.98 -3.01 9.01
C ASN A 75 -11.88 -2.39 10.42
N ASN A 76 -12.40 -1.18 10.63
CA ASN A 76 -12.36 -0.44 11.90
C ASN A 76 -10.92 -0.21 12.43
N CYS A 77 -9.94 -0.11 11.54
CA CYS A 77 -8.55 0.10 11.93
C CYS A 77 -8.31 1.52 12.48
N THR A 78 -7.67 1.60 13.64
CA THR A 78 -7.31 2.87 14.32
C THR A 78 -5.98 3.46 13.86
N ALA A 79 -5.24 2.76 13.01
CA ALA A 79 -4.02 3.25 12.38
C ALA A 79 -3.82 2.65 10.98
N VAL A 80 -3.12 3.39 10.12
CA VAL A 80 -2.68 2.98 8.79
C VAL A 80 -1.19 3.22 8.67
N MET A 81 -0.46 2.22 8.20
CA MET A 81 0.94 2.32 7.88
C MET A 81 1.18 1.93 6.42
N GLY A 82 1.72 2.85 5.64
CA GLY A 82 2.02 2.65 4.23
C GLY A 82 3.52 2.81 3.94
N THR A 83 4.06 1.95 3.09
CA THR A 83 5.40 2.14 2.51
C THR A 83 5.29 2.35 1.00
N TYR A 84 6.05 3.31 0.46
CA TYR A 84 5.99 3.71 -0.94
C TYR A 84 7.37 4.14 -1.46
N ASP A 85 7.52 4.24 -2.78
CA ASP A 85 8.74 4.71 -3.43
C ASP A 85 8.99 6.21 -3.14
N ALA A 86 10.20 6.54 -2.70
CA ALA A 86 10.62 7.89 -2.27
C ALA A 86 10.27 8.99 -3.27
N LYS A 87 10.28 8.70 -4.58
CA LYS A 87 9.95 9.67 -5.63
C LYS A 87 8.55 10.30 -5.49
N TYR A 88 7.65 9.64 -4.76
CA TYR A 88 6.29 10.12 -4.52
C TYR A 88 6.12 10.91 -3.20
N GLU A 89 7.17 11.08 -2.39
CA GLU A 89 7.08 11.76 -1.09
C GLU A 89 6.49 13.17 -1.21
N ALA A 90 6.99 13.96 -2.17
CA ALA A 90 6.53 15.32 -2.38
C ALA A 90 5.03 15.40 -2.71
N VAL A 91 4.46 14.35 -3.33
CA VAL A 91 3.03 14.27 -3.64
C VAL A 91 2.25 14.09 -2.36
N PHE A 92 2.64 13.13 -1.52
CA PHE A 92 1.96 12.86 -0.26
C PHE A 92 2.01 14.08 0.67
N GLN A 93 3.15 14.77 0.75
CA GLN A 93 3.29 15.98 1.58
C GLN A 93 2.46 17.17 1.08
N LYS A 94 2.30 17.32 -0.24
CA LYS A 94 1.55 18.44 -0.86
C LYS A 94 0.06 18.14 -1.06
N SER A 95 -0.35 16.89 -0.86
CA SER A 95 -1.73 16.46 -1.07
C SER A 95 -2.67 17.13 -0.07
N LYS A 96 -3.65 17.90 -0.58
CA LYS A 96 -4.68 18.56 0.24
C LYS A 96 -5.71 17.58 0.82
N TRP A 97 -5.86 16.41 0.19
CA TRP A 97 -6.84 15.40 0.57
C TRP A 97 -6.30 14.37 1.56
N ILE A 98 -4.99 14.41 1.84
CA ILE A 98 -4.36 13.67 2.94
C ILE A 98 -4.35 14.62 4.14
N PRO A 99 -5.39 14.57 4.98
CA PRO A 99 -5.57 15.51 6.07
C PRO A 99 -4.52 15.20 7.13
N LYS A 100 -3.73 16.21 7.50
CA LYS A 100 -2.75 16.08 8.57
C LYS A 100 -3.39 15.63 9.90
N ASN A 101 -4.68 15.94 10.11
CA ASN A 101 -5.37 15.77 11.39
C ASN A 101 -6.81 15.17 11.32
N ARG A 102 -7.35 14.73 10.17
CA ARG A 102 -8.79 14.35 10.04
C ARG A 102 -9.12 12.85 10.07
N TRP A 103 -8.15 11.97 10.16
CA TRP A 103 -8.47 10.55 10.31
C TRP A 103 -8.44 10.21 11.79
N ILE A 104 -9.47 9.50 12.28
CA ILE A 104 -9.40 8.78 13.57
C ILE A 104 -8.18 7.82 13.54
N THR A 105 -7.84 7.40 12.33
CA THR A 105 -6.74 6.53 11.94
C THR A 105 -5.41 7.28 11.84
N ARG A 106 -4.43 6.98 12.69
CA ARG A 106 -3.07 7.56 12.59
C ARG A 106 -2.37 7.09 11.31
N LEU A 107 -1.89 8.01 10.48
CA LEU A 107 -1.19 7.70 9.24
C LEU A 107 0.33 7.74 9.44
N LEU A 108 1.01 6.62 9.20
CA LEU A 108 2.46 6.53 9.15
C LEU A 108 2.92 6.15 7.74
N LEU A 109 3.64 7.05 7.10
CA LEU A 109 4.16 6.90 5.74
C LEU A 109 5.68 6.77 5.82
N LEU A 110 6.21 5.61 5.42
CA LEU A 110 7.66 5.37 5.39
C LEU A 110 8.18 5.33 3.96
N GLU A 111 9.29 6.03 3.76
CA GLU A 111 10.07 6.01 2.53
C GLU A 111 10.72 4.63 2.33
N ARG A 112 10.63 4.08 1.11
CA ARG A 112 11.47 2.96 0.67
C ARG A 112 12.72 3.50 -0.01
N LYS A 113 13.89 3.31 0.61
CA LYS A 113 15.20 3.50 -0.04
C LYS A 113 15.60 2.21 -0.74
N MET A 114 15.75 2.24 -2.06
CA MET A 114 16.40 1.16 -2.80
C MET A 114 17.91 1.48 -2.84
N GLN A 115 18.73 0.56 -2.32
CA GLN A 115 20.19 0.61 -2.46
C GLN A 115 20.60 0.00 -3.79
#